data_AF-A0AAN7BGW0-F1
#
_entry.id   AF-A0AAN7BGW0-F1
#
_cell.length_a   1.000
_cell.length_b   1.000
_cell.length_c   1.000
_cell.angle_alpha   90.00
_cell.angle_beta   90.00
_cell.angle_gamma   90.00
#
_symmetry.space_group_name_H-M   'P 1'
#
loop_
_entity.id
_entity.type
_entity.pdbx_description
1 polymer ?
#
loop_
_entity_poly.entity_id
_entity_poly.type
_entity_poly.pdbx_seq_one_letter_code
_entity_poly.pdbx_strand_id
1 'polypeptide(L)'
;RKTTEQEKMLQNLPLDILYHLTIHYLDLPTAISLSSVSPGLHYSLKPLQLCSQEAKALFFLQAEHFPQNTTSLTCFTCWRLLPLTNFPDSQRRGPSGKSGHNIILKTKRICWNCAVTTKRYAHLRPVNKNGITFYPCHICLKSSQKGAHEKCRVLQEIPQGRGAEQKRLKSTICFPPKPTPIDVSIPKIQTLPWKILEKILSGLKYPSLISLRQTNTFFLHKTNPVKHCLSIYDKYTFTLTQWKTLIPLRPGRLGGWAIGPGRGEWCRPCFGCFSVKPLKHFPWKYFQREWNAQNSRCWQMRCWKCLQRFYYHPVSLNDKEGLREWKRQRMCEWCDCLRWSDEEEKECEGCLVKADMVERRKKKIGKKMELKRNTEKFVGWFEGEGAVGKSEDEEEEGEVVDLFGGMGFFE
;
A
#
# COMPACT_ATOMS: atom_id res chain seq x y z
N ARG A 1 42.49 -24.88 0.16
CA ARG A 1 41.65 -26.11 0.19
C ARG A 1 41.40 -26.51 -1.26
N LYS A 2 41.74 -27.74 -1.67
CA LYS A 2 41.37 -28.25 -3.00
C LYS A 2 39.86 -28.50 -2.96
N THR A 3 39.09 -27.81 -3.82
CA THR A 3 37.67 -28.10 -4.02
C THR A 3 37.52 -29.54 -4.49
N THR A 4 36.65 -30.32 -3.85
CA THR A 4 36.43 -31.72 -4.21
C THR A 4 35.73 -31.82 -5.57
N GLU A 5 35.87 -32.93 -6.26
CA GLU A 5 35.23 -33.17 -7.56
C GLU A 5 33.69 -33.07 -7.46
N GLN A 6 33.14 -33.55 -6.35
CA GLN A 6 31.71 -33.45 -6.00
C GLN A 6 31.25 -32.00 -5.83
N GLU A 7 32.05 -31.13 -5.18
CA GLU A 7 31.74 -29.70 -5.06
C GLU A 7 31.68 -29.01 -6.44
N LYS A 8 32.61 -29.38 -7.35
CA LYS A 8 32.62 -28.85 -8.72
C LYS A 8 31.41 -29.29 -9.51
N MET A 9 31.02 -30.57 -9.41
CA MET A 9 29.80 -31.06 -10.07
C MET A 9 28.56 -30.30 -9.61
N LEU A 10 28.44 -30.05 -8.30
CA LEU A 10 27.29 -29.32 -7.75
C LEU A 10 27.28 -27.83 -8.15
N GLN A 11 28.44 -27.18 -8.19
CA GLN A 11 28.58 -25.79 -8.63
C GLN A 11 28.28 -25.60 -10.12
N ASN A 12 28.51 -26.63 -10.93
CA ASN A 12 28.28 -26.61 -12.37
C ASN A 12 26.83 -26.94 -12.76
N LEU A 13 25.97 -27.27 -11.79
CA LEU A 13 24.55 -27.47 -12.08
C LEU A 13 23.91 -26.16 -12.56
N PRO A 14 23.03 -26.22 -13.57
CA PRO A 14 22.17 -25.11 -13.95
C PRO A 14 21.42 -24.49 -12.75
N LEU A 15 21.29 -23.16 -12.75
CA LEU A 15 20.76 -22.40 -11.62
C LEU A 15 19.31 -22.78 -11.27
N ASP A 16 18.51 -23.10 -12.28
CA ASP A 16 17.14 -23.61 -12.19
C ASP A 16 17.08 -24.97 -11.47
N ILE A 17 17.99 -25.88 -11.76
CA ILE A 17 18.08 -27.18 -11.07
C ILE A 17 18.48 -26.96 -9.60
N LEU A 18 19.49 -26.14 -9.34
CA LEU A 18 19.90 -25.78 -7.98
C LEU A 18 18.77 -25.11 -7.19
N TYR A 19 17.99 -24.25 -7.85
CA TYR A 19 16.82 -23.59 -7.28
C TYR A 19 15.72 -24.58 -6.91
N HIS A 20 15.35 -25.48 -7.83
CA HIS A 20 14.35 -26.51 -7.57
C HIS A 20 14.77 -27.46 -6.45
N LEU A 21 16.03 -27.89 -6.43
CA LEU A 21 16.60 -28.68 -5.32
C LEU A 21 16.45 -27.93 -3.99
N THR A 22 16.81 -26.65 -3.95
CA THR A 22 16.80 -25.86 -2.71
C THR A 22 15.39 -25.59 -2.18
N ILE A 23 14.41 -25.40 -3.06
CA ILE A 23 13.04 -25.06 -2.64
C ILE A 23 12.21 -26.30 -2.30
N HIS A 24 12.37 -27.37 -3.06
CA HIS A 24 11.48 -28.53 -2.96
C HIS A 24 12.10 -29.71 -2.20
N TYR A 25 13.42 -29.85 -2.19
CA TYR A 25 14.08 -31.06 -1.71
C TYR A 25 14.99 -30.84 -0.50
N LEU A 26 15.42 -29.60 -0.24
CA LEU A 26 16.26 -29.27 0.90
C LEU A 26 15.46 -28.56 1.98
N ASP A 27 15.61 -29.03 3.23
CA ASP A 27 15.24 -28.25 4.39
C ASP A 27 16.23 -27.10 4.60
N LEU A 28 15.78 -26.03 5.27
CA LEU A 28 16.61 -24.84 5.47
C LEU A 28 17.96 -25.12 6.17
N PRO A 29 18.06 -25.98 7.20
CA PRO A 29 19.36 -26.40 7.75
C PRO A 29 20.32 -26.95 6.69
N THR A 30 19.87 -27.89 5.86
CA THR A 30 20.71 -28.50 4.83
C THR A 30 21.08 -27.49 3.76
N ALA A 31 20.15 -26.62 3.34
CA ALA A 31 20.44 -25.55 2.39
C ALA A 31 21.48 -24.55 2.94
N ILE A 32 21.41 -24.20 4.24
CA ILE A 32 22.42 -23.34 4.88
C ILE A 32 23.77 -24.04 4.92
N SER A 33 23.83 -25.30 5.34
CA SER A 33 25.05 -26.11 5.36
C SER A 33 25.66 -26.23 3.97
N LEU A 34 24.86 -26.49 2.95
CA LEU A 34 25.31 -26.58 1.56
C LEU A 34 25.85 -25.23 1.05
N SER A 35 25.18 -24.13 1.42
CA SER A 35 25.63 -22.79 1.07
C SER A 35 26.93 -22.37 1.75
N SER A 36 27.34 -23.04 2.84
CA SER A 36 28.58 -22.74 3.56
C SER A 36 29.79 -23.55 3.05
N VAL A 37 29.56 -24.61 2.26
CA VAL A 37 30.61 -25.44 1.66
C VAL A 37 31.53 -24.64 0.75
N SER A 38 30.95 -23.71 -0.05
CA SER A 38 31.74 -22.89 -0.97
C SER A 38 31.13 -21.51 -1.23
N PRO A 39 31.95 -20.49 -1.54
CA PRO A 39 31.44 -19.15 -1.90
C PRO A 39 30.47 -19.18 -3.10
N GLY A 40 30.73 -20.00 -4.11
CA GLY A 40 29.84 -20.13 -5.27
C GLY A 40 28.44 -20.59 -4.88
N LEU A 41 28.34 -21.66 -4.09
CA LEU A 41 27.05 -22.14 -3.56
C LEU A 41 26.40 -21.12 -2.61
N HIS A 42 27.19 -20.38 -1.83
CA HIS A 42 26.66 -19.28 -1.01
C HIS A 42 25.92 -18.24 -1.86
N TYR A 43 26.53 -17.81 -2.97
CA TYR A 43 25.97 -16.81 -3.86
C TYR A 43 24.79 -17.34 -4.69
N SER A 44 24.81 -18.61 -5.09
CA SER A 44 23.75 -19.21 -5.92
C SER A 44 22.52 -19.61 -5.11
N LEU A 45 22.70 -20.27 -3.95
CA LEU A 45 21.58 -20.87 -3.20
C LEU A 45 20.81 -19.87 -2.35
N LYS A 46 21.46 -18.82 -1.82
CA LYS A 46 20.88 -17.79 -0.91
C LYS A 46 19.67 -18.31 -0.09
N PRO A 47 19.86 -19.27 0.83
CA PRO A 47 18.76 -20.06 1.41
C PRO A 47 17.66 -19.21 2.08
N LEU A 48 18.06 -18.10 2.71
CA LEU A 48 17.13 -17.14 3.33
C LEU A 48 16.27 -16.36 2.34
N GLN A 49 16.57 -16.39 1.05
CA GLN A 49 15.73 -15.81 -0.01
C GLN A 49 14.81 -16.85 -0.62
N LEU A 50 15.30 -18.08 -0.81
CA LEU A 50 14.59 -19.15 -1.53
C LEU A 50 13.57 -19.90 -0.67
N CYS A 51 13.88 -20.22 0.59
CA CYS A 51 12.99 -21.02 1.42
C CYS A 51 11.71 -20.24 1.82
N SER A 52 10.65 -20.95 2.20
CA SER A 52 9.41 -20.34 2.71
C SER A 52 9.63 -19.59 4.03
N GLN A 53 8.75 -18.64 4.37
CA GLN A 53 8.84 -17.95 5.67
C GLN A 53 8.61 -18.91 6.85
N GLU A 54 7.78 -19.94 6.66
CA GLU A 54 7.48 -20.96 7.66
C GLU A 54 8.72 -21.81 7.97
N ALA A 55 9.42 -22.29 6.94
CA ALA A 55 10.67 -23.04 7.10
C ALA A 55 11.73 -22.21 7.82
N LYS A 56 11.87 -20.91 7.46
CA LYS A 56 12.75 -19.97 8.18
C LYS A 56 12.34 -19.81 9.62
N ALA A 57 11.05 -19.61 9.87
CA ALA A 57 10.54 -19.41 11.21
C ALA A 57 10.82 -20.62 12.12
N LEU A 58 10.55 -21.84 11.64
CA LEU A 58 10.81 -23.07 12.38
C LEU A 58 12.30 -23.24 12.68
N PHE A 59 13.16 -23.09 11.67
CA PHE A 59 14.62 -23.18 11.84
C PHE A 59 15.14 -22.21 12.90
N PHE A 60 14.76 -20.94 12.82
CA PHE A 60 15.26 -19.94 13.77
C PHE A 60 14.64 -20.07 15.17
N LEU A 61 13.40 -20.55 15.28
CA LEU A 61 12.82 -20.90 16.58
C LEU A 61 13.60 -22.05 17.23
N GLN A 62 13.90 -23.11 16.48
CA GLN A 62 14.77 -24.19 16.95
C GLN A 62 16.17 -23.67 17.30
N ALA A 63 16.73 -22.78 16.46
CA ALA A 63 18.05 -22.21 16.67
C ALA A 63 18.15 -21.43 18.00
N GLU A 64 17.09 -20.74 18.41
CA GLU A 64 17.05 -20.09 19.72
C GLU A 64 17.21 -21.08 20.86
N HIS A 65 16.70 -22.30 20.75
CA HIS A 65 16.73 -23.29 21.84
C HIS A 65 18.11 -23.93 22.06
N PHE A 66 19.09 -23.74 21.17
CA PHE A 66 20.44 -24.23 21.41
C PHE A 66 21.11 -23.55 22.63
N PRO A 67 21.92 -24.29 23.42
CA PRO A 67 22.56 -23.76 24.63
C PRO A 67 23.40 -22.49 24.39
N GLN A 68 24.13 -22.41 23.27
CA GLN A 68 24.91 -21.23 22.91
C GLN A 68 24.06 -19.97 22.63
N ASN A 69 22.75 -20.14 22.42
CA ASN A 69 21.82 -19.08 22.02
C ASN A 69 20.85 -18.69 23.15
N THR A 70 21.18 -19.03 24.39
CA THR A 70 20.39 -18.71 25.59
C THR A 70 20.13 -17.21 25.75
N THR A 71 21.12 -16.37 25.44
CA THR A 71 21.06 -14.90 25.59
C THR A 71 20.66 -14.16 24.31
N SER A 72 20.18 -14.90 23.30
CA SER A 72 19.84 -14.34 21.99
C SER A 72 18.41 -14.67 21.57
N LEU A 73 17.83 -13.80 20.74
CA LEU A 73 16.53 -13.96 20.11
C LEU A 73 16.62 -13.70 18.61
N THR A 74 15.74 -14.32 17.85
CA THR A 74 15.62 -14.12 16.41
C THR A 74 14.77 -12.90 16.11
N CYS A 75 15.28 -12.04 15.23
CA CYS A 75 14.46 -11.07 14.51
C CYS A 75 13.93 -11.70 13.23
N PHE A 76 12.61 -11.92 13.14
CA PHE A 76 11.98 -12.57 11.98
C PHE A 76 11.80 -11.62 10.79
N THR A 77 12.22 -10.36 10.93
CA THR A 77 12.28 -9.40 9.81
C THR A 77 13.62 -9.44 9.08
N CYS A 78 14.75 -9.55 9.81
CA CYS A 78 16.07 -9.66 9.19
C CYS A 78 16.68 -11.07 9.23
N TRP A 79 15.98 -12.04 9.82
CA TRP A 79 16.41 -13.43 9.95
C TRP A 79 17.80 -13.55 10.59
N ARG A 80 18.01 -12.80 11.68
CA ARG A 80 19.24 -12.82 12.47
C ARG A 80 18.94 -13.16 13.91
N LEU A 81 19.78 -14.02 14.46
CA LEU A 81 19.87 -14.25 15.88
C LEU A 81 20.71 -13.13 16.51
N LEU A 82 20.13 -12.39 17.45
CA LEU A 82 20.72 -11.18 18.01
C LEU A 82 20.63 -11.20 19.54
N PRO A 83 21.53 -10.51 20.26
CA PRO A 83 21.45 -10.40 21.71
C PRO A 83 20.10 -9.86 22.19
N LEU A 84 19.64 -10.30 23.37
CA LEU A 84 18.38 -9.85 23.98
C LEU A 84 18.25 -8.32 24.04
N THR A 85 19.35 -7.58 24.23
CA THR A 85 19.37 -6.11 24.25
C THR A 85 18.90 -5.47 22.94
N ASN A 86 18.85 -6.23 21.84
CA ASN A 86 18.36 -5.75 20.55
C ASN A 86 16.83 -5.83 20.40
N PHE A 87 16.12 -6.28 21.43
CA PHE A 87 14.66 -6.41 21.44
C PHE A 87 14.02 -5.59 22.56
N PRO A 88 12.75 -5.15 22.40
CA PRO A 88 12.00 -4.52 23.48
C PRO A 88 11.60 -5.52 24.56
N ASP A 89 11.41 -5.04 25.79
CA ASP A 89 11.05 -5.87 26.95
C ASP A 89 9.80 -6.72 26.73
N SER A 90 8.79 -6.16 26.06
CA SER A 90 7.56 -6.88 25.70
C SER A 90 7.82 -8.10 24.80
N GLN A 91 8.87 -8.07 23.99
CA GLN A 91 9.29 -9.19 23.15
C GLN A 91 10.32 -10.11 23.83
N ARG A 92 10.99 -9.64 24.88
CA ARG A 92 11.91 -10.47 25.69
C ARG A 92 11.15 -11.36 26.66
N ARG A 93 10.26 -10.75 27.44
CA ARG A 93 9.59 -11.35 28.61
C ARG A 93 8.10 -11.62 28.38
N GLY A 94 7.49 -11.01 27.37
CA GLY A 94 6.07 -11.15 27.08
C GLY A 94 5.72 -12.41 26.27
N PRO A 95 4.48 -12.49 25.75
CA PRO A 95 3.98 -13.64 24.98
C PRO A 95 4.79 -13.98 23.72
N SER A 96 5.49 -12.98 23.17
CA SER A 96 6.40 -13.13 22.04
C SER A 96 7.80 -13.60 22.42
N GLY A 97 8.12 -13.70 23.72
CA GLY A 97 9.43 -14.11 24.23
C GLY A 97 9.74 -15.58 23.98
N LYS A 98 10.97 -15.97 24.30
CA LYS A 98 11.47 -17.35 24.10
C LYS A 98 10.60 -18.39 24.80
N SER A 99 10.18 -18.08 26.02
CA SER A 99 9.31 -18.94 26.85
C SER A 99 7.81 -18.77 26.59
N GLY A 100 7.40 -17.91 25.65
CA GLY A 100 5.98 -17.77 25.30
C GLY A 100 5.40 -19.07 24.74
N HIS A 101 4.11 -19.34 24.96
CA HIS A 101 3.50 -20.56 24.40
C HIS A 101 3.00 -20.37 22.94
N ASN A 102 2.79 -19.13 22.50
CA ASN A 102 2.22 -18.84 21.20
C ASN A 102 3.29 -18.64 20.11
N ILE A 103 3.50 -19.66 19.28
CA ILE A 103 4.46 -19.65 18.15
C ILE A 103 4.21 -18.47 17.21
N ILE A 104 2.94 -18.17 16.87
CA ILE A 104 2.57 -17.06 15.96
C ILE A 104 3.00 -15.70 16.52
N LEU A 105 2.97 -15.53 17.85
CA LEU A 105 3.44 -14.29 18.48
C LEU A 105 4.97 -14.22 18.54
N LYS A 106 5.68 -15.35 18.67
CA LYS A 106 7.15 -15.39 18.63
C LYS A 106 7.70 -15.00 17.26
N THR A 107 7.08 -15.49 16.19
CA THR A 107 7.50 -15.21 14.80
C THR A 107 7.22 -13.76 14.37
N LYS A 108 6.50 -12.98 15.18
CA LYS A 108 6.30 -11.54 14.97
C LYS A 108 7.40 -10.66 15.58
N ARG A 109 8.37 -11.26 16.30
CA ARG A 109 9.48 -10.54 16.92
C ARG A 109 10.32 -9.78 15.90
N ILE A 110 10.68 -8.57 16.27
CA ILE A 110 11.44 -7.64 15.44
C ILE A 110 12.44 -6.90 16.32
N CYS A 111 13.70 -6.85 15.89
CA CYS A 111 14.71 -6.09 16.60
C CYS A 111 14.50 -4.58 16.44
N TRP A 112 15.10 -3.80 17.32
CA TRP A 112 15.03 -2.34 17.32
C TRP A 112 15.34 -1.73 15.94
N ASN A 113 16.43 -2.16 15.31
CA ASN A 113 16.86 -1.63 14.02
C ASN A 113 15.81 -1.89 12.94
N CYS A 114 15.31 -3.12 12.85
CA CYS A 114 14.25 -3.48 11.90
C CYS A 114 12.95 -2.74 12.20
N ALA A 115 12.59 -2.54 13.46
CA ALA A 115 11.37 -1.83 13.83
C ALA A 115 11.44 -0.32 13.49
N VAL A 116 12.63 0.28 13.58
CA VAL A 116 12.88 1.66 13.13
C VAL A 116 12.87 1.74 11.60
N THR A 117 13.55 0.85 10.89
CA THR A 117 13.59 0.84 9.41
C THR A 117 12.21 0.59 8.80
N THR A 118 11.42 -0.31 9.40
CA THR A 118 10.04 -0.63 8.96
C THR A 118 8.98 0.33 9.51
N LYS A 119 9.39 1.38 10.25
CA LYS A 119 8.50 2.43 10.79
C LYS A 119 7.38 1.87 11.69
N ARG A 120 7.65 0.79 12.41
CA ARG A 120 6.72 0.25 13.42
C ARG A 120 6.65 1.11 14.68
N TYR A 121 7.66 1.94 14.92
CA TYR A 121 7.60 2.99 15.94
C TYR A 121 7.16 4.31 15.30
N ALA A 122 6.24 5.00 15.99
CA ALA A 122 5.82 6.33 15.60
C ALA A 122 7.00 7.31 15.69
N HIS A 123 7.05 8.26 14.76
CA HIS A 123 8.11 9.28 14.71
C HIS A 123 8.23 10.02 16.04
N LEU A 124 9.46 10.12 16.56
CA LEU A 124 9.78 10.84 17.81
C LEU A 124 8.99 10.34 19.03
N ARG A 125 8.28 9.20 18.92
CA ARG A 125 7.65 8.60 20.09
C ARG A 125 8.75 7.95 20.91
N PRO A 126 8.91 8.32 22.20
CA PRO A 126 9.94 7.72 23.03
C PRO A 126 9.72 6.21 23.11
N VAL A 127 10.81 5.47 23.09
CA VAL A 127 10.80 4.05 23.39
C VAL A 127 11.87 3.74 24.42
N ASN A 128 11.46 3.05 25.47
CA ASN A 128 12.35 2.68 26.57
C ASN A 128 13.08 1.38 26.24
N LYS A 129 14.40 1.40 26.40
CA LYS A 129 15.29 0.25 26.27
C LYS A 129 16.23 0.23 27.46
N ASN A 130 16.09 -0.78 28.32
CA ASN A 130 16.91 -0.96 29.53
C ASN A 130 16.91 0.29 30.44
N GLY A 131 15.73 0.88 30.70
CA GLY A 131 15.61 2.10 31.51
C GLY A 131 16.04 3.40 30.81
N ILE A 132 16.65 3.33 29.63
CA ILE A 132 17.05 4.49 28.84
C ILE A 132 15.97 4.79 27.79
N THR A 133 15.49 6.02 27.77
CA THR A 133 14.55 6.50 26.75
C THR A 133 15.29 6.88 25.47
N PHE A 134 14.97 6.20 24.38
CA PHE A 134 15.42 6.51 23.04
C PHE A 134 14.30 7.13 22.22
N TYR A 135 14.65 8.03 21.32
CA TYR A 135 13.73 8.59 20.34
C TYR A 135 14.18 8.08 18.96
N PRO A 136 13.39 7.29 18.23
CA PRO A 136 13.74 6.86 16.88
C PRO A 136 13.25 7.87 15.85
N CYS A 137 14.13 8.26 14.91
CA CYS A 137 13.73 9.04 13.74
C CYS A 137 13.42 8.11 12.56
N HIS A 138 12.22 8.21 12.00
CA HIS A 138 11.80 7.41 10.84
C HIS A 138 12.33 7.91 9.49
N ILE A 139 13.07 9.04 9.47
CA ILE A 139 13.72 9.62 8.28
C ILE A 139 15.17 9.17 8.21
N CYS A 140 15.98 9.49 9.23
CA CYS A 140 17.38 9.10 9.27
C CYS A 140 17.64 7.73 9.92
N LEU A 141 16.61 7.07 10.43
CA LEU A 141 16.68 5.75 11.08
C LEU A 141 17.61 5.68 12.30
N LYS A 142 18.11 6.83 12.79
CA LYS A 142 18.93 6.92 14.00
C LYS A 142 18.04 6.99 15.23
N SER A 143 18.43 6.26 16.26
CA SER A 143 17.88 6.34 17.61
C SER A 143 18.89 7.06 18.50
N SER A 144 18.46 8.08 19.25
CA SER A 144 19.35 8.74 20.22
C SER A 144 18.60 9.11 21.48
N GLN A 145 19.34 9.40 22.54
CA GLN A 145 18.82 9.79 23.84
C GLN A 145 18.30 11.25 23.81
N LYS A 146 17.57 11.64 24.86
CA LYS A 146 16.95 12.97 25.03
C LYS A 146 17.99 14.09 24.81
N GLY A 147 17.64 15.14 24.06
CA GLY A 147 18.51 16.28 23.72
C GLY A 147 19.21 16.19 22.36
N ALA A 148 19.67 15.01 21.93
CA ALA A 148 20.30 14.84 20.61
C ALA A 148 19.27 14.85 19.44
N HIS A 149 17.99 14.59 19.73
CA HIS A 149 16.90 14.52 18.73
C HIS A 149 16.20 15.84 18.41
N GLU A 150 16.47 16.92 19.14
CA GLU A 150 16.01 18.26 18.72
C GLU A 150 16.53 18.59 17.30
N LYS A 151 17.62 17.93 16.89
CA LYS A 151 18.27 18.00 15.58
C LYS A 151 17.58 17.19 14.48
N CYS A 152 16.58 16.35 14.77
CA CYS A 152 15.85 15.55 13.76
C CYS A 152 14.37 15.97 13.62
N ARG A 153 14.02 17.19 14.06
CA ARG A 153 12.70 17.76 13.79
C ARG A 153 12.63 18.20 12.33
N VAL A 154 11.70 17.61 11.58
CA VAL A 154 11.20 18.26 10.37
C VAL A 154 10.45 19.50 10.85
N LEU A 155 10.91 20.69 10.47
CA LEU A 155 10.14 21.90 10.69
C LEU A 155 8.79 21.73 10.00
N GLN A 156 7.71 21.67 10.79
CA GLN A 156 6.50 22.36 10.37
C GLN A 156 6.77 23.82 10.67
N GLU A 157 7.08 24.61 9.65
CA GLU A 157 6.91 26.05 9.75
C GLU A 157 5.42 26.30 9.97
N ILE A 158 5.02 26.47 11.23
CA ILE A 158 3.74 27.07 11.55
C ILE A 158 3.94 28.54 11.23
N PRO A 159 3.22 29.14 10.28
CA PRO A 159 3.28 30.58 10.09
C PRO A 159 2.67 31.23 11.33
N GLN A 160 3.51 31.61 12.29
CA GLN A 160 3.06 32.49 13.37
C GLN A 160 3.01 33.91 12.83
N GLY A 161 1.88 34.56 13.09
CA GLY A 161 1.59 35.93 12.70
C GLY A 161 2.65 36.91 13.18
N ARG A 162 2.64 38.08 12.52
CA ARG A 162 3.53 39.22 12.75
C ARG A 162 3.63 39.52 14.25
N GLY A 163 4.83 39.37 14.83
CA GLY A 163 5.12 39.96 16.15
C GLY A 163 6.04 39.18 17.11
N ALA A 164 6.32 37.89 16.90
CA ALA A 164 7.18 37.14 17.84
C ALA A 164 8.63 37.06 17.37
N GLU A 165 9.56 37.49 18.23
CA GLU A 165 11.02 37.43 18.01
C GLU A 165 11.48 36.06 17.52
N GLN A 166 12.19 36.06 16.39
CA GLN A 166 12.85 34.89 15.85
C GLN A 166 13.98 34.42 16.78
N LYS A 167 13.66 33.55 17.75
CA LYS A 167 14.68 32.62 18.27
C LYS A 167 15.12 31.75 17.11
N ARG A 168 16.26 32.11 16.50
CA ARG A 168 16.97 31.30 15.49
C ARG A 168 17.33 29.95 16.09
N LEU A 169 16.40 29.00 16.03
CA LEU A 169 16.67 27.60 16.25
C LEU A 169 17.67 27.17 15.17
N LYS A 170 18.94 26.94 15.55
CA LYS A 170 19.94 26.30 14.69
C LYS A 170 19.46 24.89 14.33
N SER A 171 18.68 24.79 13.26
CA SER A 171 18.16 23.52 12.75
C SER A 171 19.23 22.80 11.92
N THR A 172 19.55 21.57 12.29
CA THR A 172 20.29 20.66 11.41
C THR A 172 19.28 19.82 10.63
N ILE A 173 19.37 19.82 9.31
CA ILE A 173 18.48 19.02 8.44
C ILE A 173 18.72 17.54 8.73
N CYS A 174 17.64 16.78 8.92
CA CYS A 174 17.70 15.33 9.13
C CYS A 174 18.16 14.65 7.82
N PHE A 175 19.47 14.41 7.68
CA PHE A 175 20.00 13.65 6.54
C PHE A 175 19.81 12.15 6.78
N PRO A 176 19.40 11.37 5.77
CA PRO A 176 19.46 9.92 5.84
C PRO A 176 20.91 9.50 6.18
N PRO A 177 21.11 8.37 6.88
CA PRO A 177 22.44 7.93 7.21
C PRO A 177 23.20 7.75 5.89
N LYS A 178 24.38 8.37 5.76
CA LYS A 178 25.31 8.04 4.68
C LYS A 178 25.43 6.51 4.69
N PRO A 179 25.30 5.83 3.54
CA PRO A 179 25.43 4.38 3.49
C PRO A 179 26.74 4.03 4.20
N THR A 180 26.63 3.30 5.32
CA THR A 180 27.80 2.73 5.98
C THR A 180 28.52 1.89 4.93
N PRO A 181 29.87 1.99 4.82
CA PRO A 181 30.66 1.15 3.94
C PRO A 181 30.67 -0.26 4.57
N ILE A 182 29.55 -0.95 4.44
CA ILE A 182 29.54 -2.39 4.38
C ILE A 182 29.82 -2.66 2.91
N ASP A 183 30.83 -3.47 2.59
CA ASP A 183 31.19 -3.98 1.25
C ASP A 183 30.04 -4.80 0.62
N VAL A 184 28.86 -4.20 0.52
CA VAL A 184 27.77 -4.66 -0.31
C VAL A 184 28.05 -4.02 -1.65
N SER A 185 28.61 -4.81 -2.57
CA SER A 185 28.73 -4.46 -3.98
C SER A 185 27.46 -3.72 -4.41
N ILE A 186 27.57 -2.41 -4.68
CA ILE A 186 26.42 -1.61 -5.06
C ILE A 186 25.79 -2.31 -6.27
N PRO A 187 24.51 -2.74 -6.20
CA PRO A 187 23.88 -3.42 -7.33
C PRO A 187 24.05 -2.57 -8.58
N LYS A 188 24.52 -3.15 -9.70
CA LYS A 188 24.78 -2.42 -10.97
C LYS A 188 23.61 -1.56 -11.44
N ILE A 189 22.38 -1.91 -11.06
CA ILE A 189 21.18 -1.10 -11.34
C ILE A 189 21.18 0.26 -10.63
N GLN A 190 21.82 0.39 -9.46
CA GLN A 190 21.93 1.65 -8.73
C GLN A 190 23.00 2.58 -9.30
N THR A 191 23.95 2.04 -10.07
CA THR A 191 25.01 2.81 -10.73
C THR A 191 24.57 3.37 -12.09
N LEU A 192 23.36 3.03 -12.55
CA LEU A 192 22.83 3.55 -13.81
C LEU A 192 22.58 5.06 -13.73
N PRO A 193 22.84 5.81 -14.82
CA PRO A 193 22.42 7.20 -14.94
C PRO A 193 20.92 7.38 -14.63
N TRP A 194 20.57 8.43 -13.89
CA TRP A 194 19.20 8.63 -13.40
C TRP A 194 18.15 8.55 -14.51
N LYS A 195 18.39 9.16 -15.68
CA LYS A 195 17.46 9.14 -16.82
C LYS A 195 17.16 7.71 -17.32
N ILE A 196 18.16 6.82 -17.29
CA ILE A 196 18.00 5.42 -17.69
C ILE A 196 17.22 4.67 -16.61
N LEU A 197 17.58 4.91 -15.35
CA LEU A 197 16.89 4.29 -14.23
C LEU A 197 15.41 4.70 -14.17
N GLU A 198 15.10 5.97 -14.39
CA GLU A 198 13.74 6.49 -14.43
C GLU A 198 12.90 5.82 -15.53
N LYS A 199 13.47 5.61 -16.73
CA LYS A 199 12.83 4.81 -17.80
C LYS A 199 12.55 3.39 -17.36
N ILE A 200 13.52 2.72 -16.72
CA ILE A 200 13.33 1.35 -16.19
C ILE A 200 12.20 1.34 -15.16
N LEU A 201 12.21 2.27 -14.20
CA LEU A 201 11.17 2.40 -13.19
C LEU A 201 9.79 2.68 -13.81
N SER A 202 9.73 3.44 -14.89
CA SER A 202 8.46 3.74 -15.58
C SER A 202 7.82 2.54 -16.27
N GLY A 203 8.63 1.55 -16.66
CA GLY A 203 8.16 0.28 -17.22
C GLY A 203 7.67 -0.73 -16.18
N LEU A 204 7.87 -0.47 -14.89
CA LEU A 204 7.47 -1.39 -13.83
C LEU A 204 6.01 -1.15 -13.41
N LYS A 205 5.28 -2.25 -13.18
CA LYS A 205 3.94 -2.23 -12.60
C LYS A 205 3.95 -1.68 -11.17
N TYR A 206 2.82 -1.11 -10.74
CA TYR A 206 2.68 -0.50 -9.42
C TYR A 206 3.09 -1.41 -8.25
N PRO A 207 2.71 -2.72 -8.20
CA PRO A 207 3.13 -3.62 -7.13
C PRO A 207 4.65 -3.82 -7.11
N SER A 208 5.27 -3.96 -8.28
CA SER A 208 6.72 -4.13 -8.42
C SER A 208 7.48 -2.90 -7.91
N LEU A 209 6.97 -1.70 -8.17
CA LEU A 209 7.55 -0.45 -7.64
C LEU A 209 7.46 -0.36 -6.12
N ILE A 210 6.36 -0.83 -5.52
CA ILE A 210 6.23 -0.90 -4.06
C ILE A 210 7.25 -1.90 -3.49
N SER A 211 7.33 -3.10 -4.07
CA SER A 211 8.32 -4.12 -3.65
C SER A 211 9.74 -3.61 -3.79
N LEU A 212 10.07 -2.92 -4.89
CA LEU A 212 11.39 -2.36 -5.14
C LEU A 212 11.79 -1.35 -4.06
N ARG A 213 10.86 -0.49 -3.59
CA ARG A 213 11.12 0.44 -2.49
C ARG A 213 11.46 -0.25 -1.17
N GLN A 214 11.00 -1.48 -0.98
CA GLN A 214 11.27 -2.25 0.24
C GLN A 214 12.63 -2.95 0.20
N THR A 215 13.29 -3.01 -0.96
CA THR A 215 14.56 -3.74 -1.10
C THR A 215 15.75 -3.00 -0.48
N ASN A 216 15.88 -1.69 -0.68
CA ASN A 216 16.99 -0.89 -0.15
C ASN A 216 16.65 0.60 -0.03
N THR A 217 17.49 1.34 0.70
CA THR A 217 17.33 2.78 0.94
C THR A 217 17.42 3.62 -0.32
N PHE A 218 18.28 3.25 -1.28
CA PHE A 218 18.40 3.94 -2.55
C PHE A 218 17.05 3.98 -3.30
N PHE A 219 16.42 2.83 -3.52
CA PHE A 219 15.12 2.73 -4.17
C PHE A 219 13.99 3.27 -3.31
N LEU A 220 14.07 3.20 -1.98
CA LEU A 220 13.09 3.83 -1.10
C LEU A 220 12.95 5.34 -1.39
N HIS A 221 14.07 6.01 -1.64
CA HIS A 221 14.14 7.46 -1.90
C HIS A 221 13.95 7.82 -3.36
N LYS A 222 14.53 7.03 -4.27
CA LYS A 222 14.49 7.32 -5.70
C LYS A 222 13.19 6.88 -6.36
N THR A 223 12.54 5.84 -5.87
CA THR A 223 11.31 5.32 -6.47
C THR A 223 10.07 5.98 -5.86
N ASN A 224 9.29 6.68 -6.69
CA ASN A 224 7.96 7.14 -6.35
C ASN A 224 6.93 6.31 -7.16
N PRO A 225 6.23 5.33 -6.56
CA PRO A 225 5.34 4.43 -7.29
C PRO A 225 4.18 5.17 -7.95
N VAL A 226 3.70 6.26 -7.33
CA VAL A 226 2.59 7.05 -7.87
C VAL A 226 3.04 7.81 -9.11
N LYS A 227 4.26 8.36 -9.12
CA LYS A 227 4.81 9.11 -10.26
C LYS A 227 5.35 8.18 -11.36
N HIS A 228 6.04 7.11 -10.98
CA HIS A 228 6.75 6.26 -11.93
C HIS A 228 5.82 5.25 -12.61
N CYS A 229 4.81 4.73 -11.93
CA CYS A 229 3.86 3.86 -12.61
C CYS A 229 2.99 4.70 -13.57
N LEU A 230 2.96 4.37 -14.85
CA LEU A 230 2.15 5.10 -15.84
C LEU A 230 0.70 4.60 -15.87
N SER A 231 0.50 3.29 -15.68
CA SER A 231 -0.83 2.67 -15.64
C SER A 231 -1.62 3.10 -14.40
N ILE A 232 -2.71 3.83 -14.62
CA ILE A 232 -3.67 4.16 -13.56
C ILE A 232 -4.48 2.93 -13.11
N TYR A 233 -4.72 2.00 -14.04
CA TYR A 233 -5.42 0.75 -13.77
C TYR A 233 -4.66 -0.11 -12.75
N ASP A 234 -3.34 -0.26 -12.91
CA ASP A 234 -2.49 -1.01 -11.97
C ASP A 234 -2.52 -0.39 -10.57
N LYS A 235 -2.42 0.95 -10.48
CA LYS A 235 -2.50 1.68 -9.20
C LYS A 235 -3.85 1.45 -8.52
N TYR A 236 -4.93 1.54 -9.30
CA TYR A 236 -6.31 1.39 -8.85
C TYR A 236 -6.59 -0.03 -8.35
N THR A 237 -6.30 -1.04 -9.18
CA THR A 237 -6.53 -2.45 -8.85
C THR A 237 -5.74 -2.88 -7.63
N PHE A 238 -4.46 -2.52 -7.54
CA PHE A 238 -3.65 -2.81 -6.37
C PHE A 238 -4.26 -2.21 -5.09
N THR A 239 -4.67 -0.94 -5.15
CA THR A 239 -5.26 -0.25 -3.99
C THR A 239 -6.58 -0.89 -3.57
N LEU A 240 -7.43 -1.27 -4.52
CA LEU A 240 -8.67 -1.99 -4.25
C LEU A 240 -8.43 -3.37 -3.66
N THR A 241 -7.49 -4.13 -4.20
CA THR A 241 -7.14 -5.46 -3.69
C THR A 241 -6.66 -5.36 -2.24
N GLN A 242 -5.73 -4.43 -1.96
CA GLN A 242 -5.28 -4.15 -0.60
C GLN A 242 -6.44 -3.76 0.32
N TRP A 243 -7.37 -2.94 -0.16
CA TRP A 243 -8.53 -2.55 0.62
C TRP A 243 -9.43 -3.74 0.94
N LYS A 244 -9.76 -4.56 -0.06
CA LYS A 244 -10.58 -5.77 0.10
C LYS A 244 -9.95 -6.76 1.07
N THR A 245 -8.63 -6.94 1.05
CA THR A 245 -7.92 -7.82 1.99
C THR A 245 -7.89 -7.31 3.42
N LEU A 246 -8.03 -5.99 3.63
CA LEU A 246 -8.01 -5.37 4.95
C LEU A 246 -9.41 -5.20 5.56
N ILE A 247 -10.48 -5.53 4.84
CA ILE A 247 -11.84 -5.56 5.38
C ILE A 247 -12.00 -6.89 6.13
N PRO A 248 -12.13 -6.89 7.47
CA PRO A 248 -12.37 -8.13 8.21
C PRO A 248 -13.73 -8.71 7.81
N LEU A 249 -13.74 -9.92 7.24
CA LEU A 249 -14.96 -10.71 7.06
C LEU A 249 -15.44 -11.19 8.43
N ARG A 250 -16.72 -11.03 8.75
CA ARG A 250 -17.35 -11.65 9.92
C ARG A 250 -18.38 -12.68 9.47
N PRO A 251 -18.61 -13.75 10.23
CA PRO A 251 -19.86 -14.50 10.12
C PRO A 251 -21.00 -13.56 10.52
N GLY A 252 -21.96 -13.39 9.62
CA GLY A 252 -23.19 -12.64 9.83
C GLY A 252 -24.17 -13.45 10.69
N ARG A 253 -25.16 -12.75 11.28
CA ARG A 253 -26.13 -13.33 12.23
C ARG A 253 -27.01 -14.44 11.66
N LEU A 254 -27.05 -14.62 10.34
CA LEU A 254 -27.86 -15.63 9.63
C LEU A 254 -27.02 -16.69 8.91
N GLY A 255 -25.77 -16.92 9.35
CA GLY A 255 -24.90 -17.96 8.76
C GLY A 255 -24.19 -17.59 7.45
N GLY A 256 -24.43 -16.40 6.90
CA GLY A 256 -23.67 -15.85 5.76
C GLY A 256 -22.54 -14.89 6.19
N TRP A 257 -21.43 -14.83 5.47
CA TRP A 257 -20.35 -13.86 5.76
C TRP A 257 -20.81 -12.43 5.46
N ALA A 258 -20.79 -11.56 6.47
CA ALA A 258 -21.15 -10.15 6.34
C ALA A 258 -19.92 -9.24 6.49
N ILE A 259 -19.88 -8.19 5.67
CA ILE A 259 -18.95 -7.06 5.86
C ILE A 259 -19.47 -6.26 7.06
N GLY A 260 -18.81 -6.39 8.22
CA GLY A 260 -19.26 -5.75 9.46
C GLY A 260 -18.12 -5.10 10.24
N PRO A 261 -18.42 -4.16 11.17
CA PRO A 261 -17.42 -3.48 11.99
C PRO A 261 -16.70 -4.49 12.91
N GLY A 262 -15.58 -5.03 12.45
CA GLY A 262 -14.57 -5.63 13.33
C GLY A 262 -14.09 -4.61 14.37
N ARG A 263 -13.55 -5.04 15.51
CA ARG A 263 -12.80 -4.16 16.45
C ARG A 263 -11.47 -3.65 15.84
N GLY A 264 -11.35 -3.59 14.51
CA GLY A 264 -10.20 -3.08 13.78
C GLY A 264 -10.49 -1.66 13.30
N GLU A 265 -9.45 -0.84 13.17
CA GLU A 265 -9.58 0.51 12.59
C GLU A 265 -10.11 0.41 11.15
N TRP A 266 -11.28 1.00 10.88
CA TRP A 266 -11.85 1.07 9.55
C TRP A 266 -10.84 1.65 8.57
N CYS A 267 -10.55 0.91 7.49
CA CYS A 267 -9.62 1.32 6.46
C CYS A 267 -10.35 1.73 5.17
N ARG A 268 -9.83 2.75 4.49
CA ARG A 268 -10.35 3.27 3.22
C ARG A 268 -9.22 3.54 2.24
N PRO A 269 -9.45 3.32 0.93
CA PRO A 269 -8.50 3.65 -0.10
C PRO A 269 -8.46 5.18 -0.29
N CYS A 270 -7.26 5.72 -0.42
CA CYS A 270 -7.04 7.08 -0.90
C CYS A 270 -6.46 6.98 -2.30
N PHE A 271 -7.23 7.39 -3.32
CA PHE A 271 -6.79 7.30 -4.72
C PHE A 271 -5.91 8.49 -5.14
N GLY A 272 -5.85 9.56 -4.33
CA GLY A 272 -4.87 10.63 -4.51
C GLY A 272 -3.40 10.18 -4.28
N CYS A 273 -3.19 9.12 -3.49
CA CYS A 273 -1.86 8.54 -3.27
C CYS A 273 -1.83 7.00 -3.37
N PHE A 274 -2.89 6.41 -3.92
CA PHE A 274 -3.06 4.97 -4.15
C PHE A 274 -2.60 4.11 -2.97
N SER A 275 -3.17 4.40 -1.80
CA SER A 275 -2.87 3.67 -0.56
C SER A 275 -4.08 3.55 0.35
N VAL A 276 -4.13 2.46 1.11
CA VAL A 276 -5.19 2.22 2.10
C VAL A 276 -4.78 2.81 3.45
N LYS A 277 -5.68 3.57 4.08
CA LYS A 277 -5.43 4.29 5.34
C LYS A 277 -6.58 4.10 6.34
N PRO A 278 -6.29 4.15 7.65
CA PRO A 278 -7.33 4.24 8.68
C PRO A 278 -8.21 5.49 8.51
N LEU A 279 -9.47 5.40 8.94
CA LEU A 279 -10.51 6.43 8.78
C LEU A 279 -10.10 7.80 9.33
N LYS A 280 -9.36 7.83 10.45
CA LYS A 280 -8.83 9.05 11.08
C LYS A 280 -7.95 9.91 10.16
N HIS A 281 -7.44 9.33 9.06
CA HIS A 281 -6.66 10.06 8.06
C HIS A 281 -7.52 10.73 6.98
N PHE A 282 -8.85 10.65 7.04
CA PHE A 282 -9.76 11.28 6.10
C PHE A 282 -10.58 12.39 6.78
N PRO A 283 -10.98 13.44 6.06
CA PRO A 283 -11.89 14.45 6.60
C PRO A 283 -13.28 13.88 6.83
N TRP A 284 -13.85 14.14 8.00
CA TRP A 284 -15.20 13.67 8.37
C TRP A 284 -16.30 14.13 7.39
N LYS A 285 -16.21 15.37 6.88
CA LYS A 285 -17.19 15.93 5.92
C LYS A 285 -17.23 15.18 4.57
N TYR A 286 -16.13 14.56 4.15
CA TYR A 286 -16.10 13.73 2.94
C TYR A 286 -16.76 12.36 3.18
N PHE A 287 -16.60 11.82 4.39
CA PHE A 287 -17.21 10.55 4.77
C PHE A 287 -18.73 10.61 4.64
N GLN A 288 -19.40 11.65 5.14
CA GLN A 288 -20.87 11.70 5.15
C GLN A 288 -21.50 11.84 3.74
N ARG A 289 -20.83 12.53 2.80
CA ARG A 289 -21.32 12.72 1.41
C ARG A 289 -21.00 11.55 0.49
N GLU A 290 -19.80 10.98 0.58
CA GLU A 290 -19.36 9.90 -0.32
C GLU A 290 -19.75 8.50 0.17
N TRP A 291 -20.10 8.34 1.45
CA TRP A 291 -20.63 7.10 2.02
C TRP A 291 -21.97 6.68 1.43
N ASN A 292 -22.86 7.64 1.18
CA ASN A 292 -24.21 7.39 0.67
C ASN A 292 -24.27 7.37 -0.87
N ALA A 293 -23.27 7.94 -1.55
CA ALA A 293 -23.19 7.93 -3.00
C ALA A 293 -22.72 6.54 -3.47
N GLN A 294 -23.69 5.67 -3.80
CA GLN A 294 -23.50 4.37 -4.45
C GLN A 294 -22.29 4.37 -5.40
N ASN A 295 -21.21 3.65 -5.02
CA ASN A 295 -19.97 3.25 -5.73
C ASN A 295 -19.26 4.23 -6.71
N SER A 296 -19.97 4.99 -7.53
CA SER A 296 -19.47 5.82 -8.64
C SER A 296 -18.49 6.92 -8.23
N ARG A 297 -18.56 7.43 -6.98
CA ARG A 297 -17.69 8.52 -6.49
C ARG A 297 -16.65 8.10 -5.46
N CYS A 298 -16.61 6.82 -5.06
CA CYS A 298 -15.67 6.36 -4.03
C CYS A 298 -14.18 6.57 -4.40
N TRP A 299 -13.88 6.67 -5.70
CA TRP A 299 -12.55 6.97 -6.22
C TRP A 299 -12.08 8.40 -5.90
N GLN A 300 -12.99 9.31 -5.60
CA GLN A 300 -12.66 10.69 -5.27
C GLN A 300 -12.13 10.84 -3.84
N MET A 301 -12.21 9.81 -3.00
CA MET A 301 -11.71 9.88 -1.62
C MET A 301 -10.21 10.22 -1.53
N ARG A 302 -9.90 11.21 -0.68
CA ARG A 302 -8.54 11.69 -0.42
C ARG A 302 -8.26 11.75 1.07
N CYS A 303 -7.09 11.28 1.48
CA CYS A 303 -6.63 11.47 2.86
C CYS A 303 -6.20 12.92 3.09
N TRP A 304 -6.16 13.34 4.36
CA TRP A 304 -5.72 14.68 4.78
C TRP A 304 -4.38 15.09 4.16
N LYS A 305 -3.42 14.17 4.05
CA LYS A 305 -2.13 14.45 3.42
C LYS A 305 -2.25 14.78 1.94
N CYS A 306 -3.11 14.09 1.20
CA CYS A 306 -3.33 14.39 -0.22
C CYS A 306 -4.06 15.72 -0.38
N LEU A 307 -5.04 16.00 0.47
CA LEU A 307 -5.74 17.28 0.46
C LEU A 307 -4.80 18.44 0.77
N GLN A 308 -3.94 18.30 1.78
CA GLN A 308 -2.89 19.27 2.08
C GLN A 308 -1.96 19.47 0.89
N ARG A 309 -1.43 18.37 0.34
CA ARG A 309 -0.54 18.37 -0.84
C ARG A 309 -1.14 19.10 -2.06
N PHE A 310 -2.44 18.94 -2.27
CA PHE A 310 -3.14 19.44 -3.45
C PHE A 310 -3.68 20.87 -3.28
N TYR A 311 -4.19 21.23 -2.11
CA TYR A 311 -5.02 22.42 -1.93
C TYR A 311 -4.56 23.37 -0.83
N TYR A 312 -3.92 22.87 0.24
CA TYR A 312 -3.68 23.68 1.45
C TYR A 312 -2.21 24.02 1.71
N HIS A 313 -1.27 23.49 0.94
CA HIS A 313 0.12 23.96 1.02
C HIS A 313 0.21 25.38 0.42
N PRO A 314 1.17 26.21 0.88
CA PRO A 314 1.51 27.46 0.21
C PRO A 314 1.77 27.20 -1.28
N VAL A 315 1.45 28.15 -2.15
CA VAL A 315 1.49 27.97 -3.63
C VAL A 315 2.84 27.42 -4.14
N SER A 316 3.94 27.69 -3.44
CA SER A 316 5.29 27.19 -3.72
C SER A 316 5.52 25.70 -3.41
N LEU A 317 4.70 25.09 -2.55
CA LEU A 317 4.82 23.69 -2.11
C LEU A 317 3.64 22.82 -2.58
N ASN A 318 2.66 23.41 -3.26
CA ASN A 318 1.56 22.66 -3.86
C ASN A 318 2.06 21.79 -5.01
N ASP A 319 1.76 20.50 -4.94
CA ASP A 319 2.05 19.51 -5.98
C ASP A 319 1.04 19.70 -7.13
N LYS A 320 1.25 20.75 -7.93
CA LYS A 320 0.39 21.10 -9.07
C LYS A 320 0.32 19.98 -10.10
N GLU A 321 1.41 19.23 -10.27
CA GLU A 321 1.48 18.07 -11.16
C GLU A 321 0.57 16.96 -10.64
N GLY A 322 0.71 16.56 -9.37
CA GLY A 322 -0.16 15.56 -8.74
C GLY A 322 -1.63 15.97 -8.69
N LEU A 323 -1.94 17.26 -8.53
CA LEU A 323 -3.32 17.76 -8.62
C LEU A 323 -3.86 17.67 -10.05
N ARG A 324 -3.07 18.03 -11.07
CA ARG A 324 -3.47 17.89 -12.49
C ARG A 324 -3.71 16.43 -12.85
N GLU A 325 -2.80 15.53 -12.44
CA GLU A 325 -3.01 14.09 -12.58
C GLU A 325 -4.31 13.68 -11.90
N TRP A 326 -4.52 14.03 -10.63
CA TRP A 326 -5.73 13.63 -9.92
C TRP A 326 -7.03 14.12 -10.60
N LYS A 327 -7.05 15.35 -11.13
CA LYS A 327 -8.19 15.90 -11.87
C LYS A 327 -8.46 15.20 -13.21
N ARG A 328 -7.43 14.59 -13.81
CA ARG A 328 -7.56 13.79 -15.05
C ARG A 328 -8.12 12.39 -14.79
N GLN A 329 -8.38 12.00 -13.54
CA GLN A 329 -8.90 10.67 -13.25
C GLN A 329 -10.42 10.64 -13.44
N ARG A 330 -10.94 9.56 -14.03
CA ARG A 330 -12.39 9.28 -14.09
C ARG A 330 -12.66 7.78 -14.03
N MET A 331 -13.87 7.40 -13.68
CA MET A 331 -14.31 6.01 -13.75
C MET A 331 -14.75 5.67 -15.17
N CYS A 332 -14.36 4.50 -15.66
CA CYS A 332 -14.87 3.96 -16.90
C CYS A 332 -16.30 3.45 -16.70
N GLU A 333 -17.23 3.90 -17.54
CA GLU A 333 -18.66 3.55 -17.49
C GLU A 333 -18.94 2.07 -17.73
N TRP A 334 -18.02 1.38 -18.40
CA TRP A 334 -18.18 -0.02 -18.79
C TRP A 334 -17.62 -0.99 -17.74
N CYS A 335 -16.35 -0.81 -17.35
CA CYS A 335 -15.64 -1.76 -16.49
C CYS A 335 -15.53 -1.32 -15.02
N ASP A 336 -16.06 -0.14 -14.69
CA ASP A 336 -15.97 0.50 -13.37
C ASP A 336 -14.53 0.52 -12.84
N CYS A 337 -13.55 0.79 -13.71
CA CYS A 337 -12.16 0.95 -13.34
C CYS A 337 -11.72 2.40 -13.60
N LEU A 338 -10.73 2.85 -12.83
CA LEU A 338 -10.16 4.19 -13.00
C LEU A 338 -9.38 4.28 -14.31
N ARG A 339 -9.61 5.33 -15.09
CA ARG A 339 -8.91 5.65 -16.34
C ARG A 339 -8.56 7.14 -16.38
N TRP A 340 -7.68 7.51 -17.31
CA TRP A 340 -7.43 8.91 -17.63
C TRP A 340 -8.56 9.50 -18.48
N SER A 341 -8.89 10.77 -18.23
CA SER A 341 -9.98 11.49 -18.89
C SER A 341 -9.62 11.88 -20.31
N ASP A 342 -8.37 12.26 -20.53
CA ASP A 342 -7.82 12.70 -21.81
C ASP A 342 -7.46 11.55 -22.77
N GLU A 343 -7.55 10.30 -22.31
CA GLU A 343 -7.35 9.12 -23.15
C GLU A 343 -8.68 8.60 -23.71
N GLU A 344 -9.58 9.47 -24.19
CA GLU A 344 -10.91 9.06 -24.70
C GLU A 344 -10.84 8.01 -25.81
N GLU A 345 -9.94 8.24 -26.76
CA GLU A 345 -9.73 7.41 -27.94
C GLU A 345 -8.99 6.11 -27.64
N LYS A 346 -8.23 6.04 -26.53
CA LYS A 346 -7.55 4.79 -26.14
C LYS A 346 -8.51 3.86 -25.42
N GLU A 347 -8.35 2.57 -25.72
CA GLU A 347 -9.07 1.52 -25.01
C GLU A 347 -8.69 1.53 -23.53
N CYS A 348 -9.71 1.53 -22.66
CA CYS A 348 -9.47 1.48 -21.22
C CYS A 348 -8.78 0.16 -20.85
N GLU A 349 -7.61 0.24 -20.20
CA GLU A 349 -6.87 -0.95 -19.75
C GLU A 349 -7.74 -1.92 -18.92
N GLY A 350 -8.67 -1.39 -18.11
CA GLY A 350 -9.61 -2.22 -17.35
C GLY A 350 -10.68 -2.90 -18.21
N CYS A 351 -11.06 -2.30 -19.34
CA CYS A 351 -11.93 -2.94 -20.33
C CYS A 351 -11.19 -4.06 -21.06
N LEU A 352 -9.92 -3.85 -21.40
CA LEU A 352 -9.08 -4.88 -22.02
C LEU A 352 -8.94 -6.11 -21.13
N VAL A 353 -8.60 -5.91 -19.85
CA VAL A 353 -8.45 -7.02 -18.90
C VAL A 353 -9.78 -7.70 -18.56
N LYS A 354 -10.90 -6.98 -18.67
CA LYS A 354 -12.25 -7.49 -18.36
C LYS A 354 -13.15 -7.55 -19.60
N ALA A 355 -12.60 -7.92 -20.74
CA ALA A 355 -13.30 -7.89 -22.03
C ALA A 355 -14.66 -8.62 -21.98
N ASP A 356 -14.68 -9.85 -21.47
CA ASP A 356 -15.89 -10.67 -21.36
C ASP A 356 -16.99 -10.01 -20.51
N MET A 357 -16.62 -9.39 -19.39
CA MET A 357 -17.55 -8.72 -18.49
C MET A 357 -18.16 -7.50 -19.17
N VAL A 358 -17.33 -6.74 -19.89
CA VAL A 358 -17.76 -5.55 -20.65
C VAL A 358 -18.69 -5.95 -21.78
N GLU A 359 -18.37 -7.01 -22.53
CA GLU A 359 -19.20 -7.48 -23.64
C GLU A 359 -20.58 -7.94 -23.14
N ARG A 360 -20.64 -8.67 -22.03
CA ARG A 360 -21.92 -9.03 -21.37
C ARG A 360 -22.72 -7.81 -20.95
N ARG A 361 -22.08 -6.76 -20.41
CA ARG A 361 -22.74 -5.52 -20.02
C ARG A 361 -23.28 -4.77 -21.24
N LYS A 362 -22.51 -4.69 -22.33
CA LYS A 362 -22.93 -4.11 -23.62
C LYS A 362 -24.16 -4.85 -24.17
N LYS A 363 -24.14 -6.19 -24.21
CA LYS A 363 -25.29 -7.01 -24.63
C LYS A 363 -26.53 -6.75 -23.78
N LYS A 364 -26.39 -6.63 -22.45
CA LYS A 364 -27.51 -6.32 -21.54
C LYS A 364 -28.11 -4.92 -21.80
N ILE A 365 -27.26 -3.92 -21.99
CA ILE A 365 -27.71 -2.54 -22.29
C ILE A 365 -28.39 -2.49 -23.67
N GLY A 366 -27.83 -3.15 -24.68
CA GLY A 366 -28.43 -3.26 -26.01
C GLY A 366 -29.84 -3.87 -25.96
N LYS A 367 -30.01 -5.02 -25.28
CA LYS A 367 -31.32 -5.63 -25.08
C LYS A 367 -32.30 -4.72 -24.34
N LYS A 368 -31.84 -3.95 -23.34
CA LYS A 368 -32.68 -3.00 -22.60
C LYS A 368 -33.15 -1.84 -23.47
N MET A 369 -32.28 -1.31 -24.32
CA MET A 369 -32.62 -0.23 -25.27
C MET A 369 -33.60 -0.71 -26.34
N GLU A 370 -33.39 -1.92 -26.86
CA GLU A 370 -34.30 -2.56 -27.82
C GLU A 370 -35.69 -2.79 -27.20
N LEU A 371 -35.75 -3.31 -25.97
CA LEU A 371 -36.99 -3.49 -25.24
C LEU A 371 -37.72 -2.14 -25.06
N LYS A 372 -37.01 -1.09 -24.62
CA LYS A 372 -37.58 0.25 -24.45
C LYS A 372 -38.15 0.80 -25.76
N ARG A 373 -37.44 0.64 -26.87
CA ARG A 373 -37.89 1.06 -28.21
C ARG A 373 -39.14 0.31 -28.66
N ASN A 374 -39.24 -0.99 -28.34
CA ASN A 374 -40.42 -1.79 -28.65
C ASN A 374 -41.61 -1.40 -27.77
N THR A 375 -41.38 -1.06 -26.49
CA THR A 375 -42.44 -0.54 -25.61
C THR A 375 -42.93 0.83 -26.07
N GLU A 376 -42.04 1.74 -26.47
CA GLU A 376 -42.43 3.06 -27.02
C GLU A 376 -43.23 2.91 -28.33
N LYS A 377 -42.86 1.97 -29.21
CA LYS A 377 -43.66 1.63 -30.40
C LYS A 377 -45.02 1.04 -30.06
N PHE A 378 -45.10 0.23 -29.01
CA PHE A 378 -46.35 -0.39 -28.57
C PHE A 378 -47.31 0.64 -27.94
N VAL A 379 -46.79 1.59 -27.17
CA VAL A 379 -47.59 2.71 -26.61
C VAL A 379 -48.08 3.65 -27.73
N GLY A 380 -47.24 3.96 -28.72
CA GLY A 380 -47.67 4.74 -29.89
C GLY A 380 -48.70 4.05 -30.79
N TRP A 381 -48.86 2.72 -30.69
CA TRP A 381 -49.92 1.97 -31.38
C TRP A 381 -51.29 2.16 -30.69
N PHE A 382 -51.32 2.34 -29.37
CA PHE A 382 -52.56 2.59 -28.63
C PHE A 382 -53.03 4.05 -28.71
N GLU A 383 -52.12 5.00 -28.95
CA GLU A 383 -52.46 6.42 -29.13
C GLU A 383 -52.90 6.76 -30.57
N GLY A 384 -52.72 5.83 -31.53
CA GLY A 384 -53.04 6.02 -32.94
C GLY A 384 -54.47 5.67 -33.38
N GLU A 385 -55.27 5.01 -32.54
CA GLU A 385 -56.65 4.58 -32.87
C GLU A 385 -57.75 5.37 -32.13
N GLY A 386 -57.39 6.46 -31.45
CA GLY A 386 -58.31 7.29 -30.65
C GLY A 386 -58.67 8.65 -31.23
N ALA A 387 -58.50 8.90 -32.53
CA ALA A 387 -58.80 10.19 -33.16
C ALA A 387 -60.02 10.13 -34.10
N VAL A 388 -61.21 9.87 -33.55
CA VAL A 388 -62.48 10.34 -34.11
C VAL A 388 -63.46 10.66 -32.97
N GLY A 389 -63.71 11.96 -32.73
CA GLY A 389 -65.00 12.44 -32.25
C GLY A 389 -65.02 13.37 -31.03
N LYS A 390 -65.53 14.58 -31.29
CA LYS A 390 -66.21 15.56 -30.39
C LYS A 390 -65.28 16.56 -29.67
N SER A 391 -65.22 17.81 -30.15
CA SER A 391 -66.20 18.93 -30.14
C SER A 391 -66.09 19.77 -28.85
N GLU A 392 -65.58 20.98 -29.08
CA GLU A 392 -65.91 22.29 -28.50
C GLU A 392 -66.58 22.40 -27.11
N ASP A 393 -66.04 23.38 -26.38
CA ASP A 393 -66.60 24.19 -25.27
C ASP A 393 -66.64 23.58 -23.86
N GLU A 394 -65.72 24.02 -22.99
CA GLU A 394 -65.98 25.12 -22.02
C GLU A 394 -64.73 25.38 -21.13
N GLU A 395 -64.51 26.68 -20.89
CA GLU A 395 -63.54 27.25 -19.95
C GLU A 395 -63.97 26.98 -18.49
N GLU A 396 -63.02 26.70 -17.59
CA GLU A 396 -62.74 27.54 -16.41
C GLU A 396 -61.65 26.94 -15.51
N GLU A 397 -60.69 27.81 -15.23
CA GLU A 397 -59.86 28.01 -14.02
C GLU A 397 -59.71 26.90 -12.97
N GLY A 398 -58.46 26.64 -12.56
CA GLY A 398 -58.22 26.06 -11.23
C GLY A 398 -56.87 25.39 -10.99
N GLU A 399 -55.91 26.22 -10.57
CA GLU A 399 -54.88 25.88 -9.58
C GLU A 399 -53.68 24.99 -9.98
N VAL A 400 -52.57 25.70 -10.22
CA VAL A 400 -51.19 25.22 -10.28
C VAL A 400 -50.75 24.77 -8.89
N VAL A 401 -50.43 23.48 -8.72
CA VAL A 401 -49.64 23.00 -7.58
C VAL A 401 -48.27 22.56 -8.05
N ASP A 402 -47.31 23.45 -7.77
CA ASP A 402 -45.87 23.21 -7.82
C ASP A 402 -45.47 22.00 -6.96
N LEU A 403 -44.75 21.05 -7.57
CA LEU A 403 -43.93 20.06 -6.86
C LEU A 403 -42.48 20.15 -7.32
N PHE A 404 -41.89 21.32 -7.09
CA PHE A 404 -40.45 21.52 -6.96
C PHE A 404 -40.18 22.34 -5.69
N GLY A 405 -39.57 21.73 -4.67
CA GLY A 405 -39.09 22.51 -3.52
C GLY A 405 -38.80 21.66 -2.29
N GLY A 406 -37.53 21.50 -1.95
CA GLY A 406 -37.10 20.82 -0.73
C GLY A 406 -35.61 20.95 -0.44
N MET A 407 -35.05 22.14 -0.68
CA MET A 407 -33.74 22.57 -0.18
C MET A 407 -33.98 23.56 0.96
N GLY A 408 -33.48 23.24 2.16
CA GLY A 408 -33.41 24.10 3.35
C GLY A 408 -32.73 23.26 4.44
N PHE A 409 -31.48 23.47 4.85
CA PHE A 409 -30.85 24.64 5.48
C PHE A 409 -31.63 25.17 6.67
N PHE A 410 -31.21 24.73 7.87
CA PHE A 410 -31.17 25.33 9.21
C PHE A 410 -30.44 24.27 10.06
N GLU A 411 -29.49 24.53 10.96
CA GLU A 411 -28.81 25.72 11.47
C GLU A 411 -27.49 25.21 12.10
#